data_AF-A0A2E1W2G9-F1
#
_entry.id   AF-A0A2E1W2G9-F1
#
_cell.length_a   1.000
_cell.length_b   1.000
_cell.length_c   1.000
_cell.angle_alpha   90.00
_cell.angle_beta   90.00
_cell.angle_gamma   90.00
#
_symmetry.space_group_name_H-M   'P 1'
#
loop_
_entity.id
_entity.type
_entity.pdbx_description
1 polymer ?
#
loop_
_entity_poly.entity_id
_entity_poly.type
_entity_poly.pdbx_seq_one_letter_code
_entity_poly.pdbx_strand_id
1 'polypeptide(L)'
;VKQVWFGKDGTVAEAQTANTASSFDFLLERMTGNGSAVSLEAEVVRYDGLGGYPTVPGSSYQTLSGGFLLAAYLFPETSGPGQFEILVKYGVATFSQDRNAVYPDFDQKTSEVNFNYILNEFNARVMIFFKNTDYTAVRMDDKQAGVGLQIQM
;
A
#
# COMPACT_ATOMS: atom_id res chain seq x y z
N VAL A 1 4.72 -13.95 -26.39
CA VAL A 1 4.49 -15.00 -27.42
C VAL A 1 3.46 -15.96 -26.85
N LYS A 2 2.31 -16.15 -27.51
CA LYS A 2 1.24 -17.05 -27.04
C LYS A 2 1.58 -18.47 -27.48
N GLN A 3 1.84 -19.39 -26.54
CA GLN A 3 2.05 -20.80 -26.85
C GLN A 3 0.76 -21.59 -26.65
N VAL A 4 0.43 -22.43 -27.63
CA VAL A 4 -0.69 -23.38 -27.60
C VAL A 4 -0.11 -24.78 -27.49
N TRP A 5 -0.61 -25.57 -26.54
CA TRP A 5 -0.18 -26.95 -26.31
C TRP A 5 -1.31 -27.89 -26.73
N PHE A 6 -0.99 -28.89 -27.56
CA PHE A 6 -1.96 -29.89 -28.02
C PHE A 6 -1.83 -31.16 -27.18
N GLY A 7 -2.95 -31.66 -26.67
CA GLY A 7 -3.03 -32.97 -26.03
C GLY A 7 -2.80 -34.10 -27.03
N LYS A 8 -2.42 -35.28 -26.55
CA LYS A 8 -2.13 -36.48 -27.37
C LYS A 8 -3.34 -37.00 -28.17
N ASP A 9 -4.54 -36.50 -27.90
CA ASP A 9 -5.82 -36.84 -28.53
C ASP A 9 -6.35 -35.72 -29.46
N GLY A 10 -5.56 -34.67 -29.72
CA GLY A 10 -5.97 -33.55 -30.58
C GLY A 10 -6.94 -32.58 -29.92
N THR A 11 -7.23 -32.74 -28.62
CA THR A 11 -7.94 -31.71 -27.86
C THR A 11 -6.99 -30.54 -27.57
N VAL A 12 -7.50 -29.32 -27.72
CA VAL A 12 -6.79 -28.13 -27.28
C VAL A 12 -6.80 -28.17 -25.75
N ALA A 13 -5.67 -28.46 -25.13
CA ALA A 13 -5.54 -28.27 -23.70
C ALA A 13 -5.71 -26.77 -23.43
N GLU A 14 -6.60 -26.43 -22.48
CA GLU A 14 -6.89 -25.05 -22.09
C GLU A 14 -5.60 -24.25 -21.97
N ALA A 15 -5.62 -23.04 -22.54
CA ALA A 15 -4.52 -22.10 -22.43
C ALA A 15 -4.11 -22.00 -20.95
N GLN A 16 -2.84 -22.24 -20.64
CA GLN A 16 -2.30 -21.88 -19.33
C GLN A 16 -2.60 -20.40 -19.11
N THR A 17 -3.54 -20.10 -18.22
CA THR A 17 -3.69 -18.73 -17.70
C THR A 17 -2.44 -18.45 -16.90
N ALA A 18 -1.44 -17.85 -17.55
CA ALA A 18 -0.20 -17.48 -16.90
C ALA A 18 -0.52 -16.34 -15.94
N ASN A 19 -0.61 -16.67 -14.66
CA ASN A 19 -0.78 -15.68 -13.62
C ASN A 19 0.47 -14.76 -13.61
N THR A 20 0.30 -13.47 -13.31
CA THR A 20 1.38 -12.47 -13.34
C THR A 20 1.35 -11.56 -12.11
N ALA A 21 2.51 -11.00 -11.78
CA ALA A 21 2.67 -9.97 -10.75
C ALA A 21 3.71 -8.95 -11.25
N SER A 22 3.39 -7.67 -11.14
CA SER A 22 4.27 -6.57 -11.52
C SER A 22 4.13 -5.42 -10.55
N SER A 23 5.24 -4.80 -10.19
CA SER A 23 5.27 -3.59 -9.38
C SER A 23 6.23 -2.56 -9.97
N PHE A 24 5.96 -1.30 -9.66
CA PHE A 24 6.87 -0.19 -9.85
C PHE A 24 6.88 0.61 -8.56
N ASP A 25 8.08 0.91 -8.07
CA ASP A 25 8.32 1.67 -6.86
C ASP A 25 9.23 2.86 -7.17
N PHE A 26 8.96 3.98 -6.51
CA PHE A 26 9.71 5.22 -6.63
C PHE A 26 9.86 5.86 -5.27
N LEU A 27 11.10 6.20 -4.91
CA LEU A 27 11.42 6.95 -3.71
C LEU A 27 12.37 8.11 -4.05
N LEU A 28 12.00 9.30 -3.60
CA LEU A 28 12.84 10.49 -3.59
C LEU A 28 12.96 11.00 -2.17
N GLU A 29 14.19 11.16 -1.70
CA GLU A 29 14.49 11.87 -0.46
C GLU A 29 15.47 12.99 -0.75
N ARG A 30 15.21 14.17 -0.17
CA ARG A 30 16.09 15.32 -0.32
C ARG A 30 16.17 16.12 0.96
N MET A 31 17.40 16.32 1.44
CA MET A 31 17.68 17.29 2.50
C MET A 31 17.43 18.72 1.98
N THR A 32 16.67 19.49 2.76
CA THR A 32 16.31 20.88 2.43
C THR A 32 17.14 21.93 3.17
N GLY A 33 18.06 21.49 4.04
CA GLY A 33 18.97 22.33 4.83
C GLY A 33 18.61 22.37 6.30
N ASN A 34 19.56 22.74 7.16
CA ASN A 34 19.37 22.84 8.63
C ASN A 34 18.81 21.56 9.28
N GLY A 35 19.13 20.38 8.77
CA GLY A 35 18.63 19.10 9.29
C GLY A 35 17.19 18.75 8.90
N SER A 36 16.56 19.52 7.99
CA SER A 36 15.25 19.20 7.41
C SER A 36 15.36 18.34 6.16
N ALA A 37 14.31 17.57 5.88
CA ALA A 37 14.21 16.72 4.70
C ALA A 37 12.77 16.64 4.18
N VAL A 38 12.64 16.51 2.86
CA VAL A 38 11.39 16.14 2.18
C VAL A 38 11.57 14.73 1.61
N SER A 39 10.55 13.89 1.77
CA SER A 39 10.47 12.61 1.07
C SER A 39 9.17 12.49 0.28
N LEU A 40 9.25 11.82 -0.87
CA LEU A 40 8.13 11.45 -1.72
C LEU A 40 8.32 10.00 -2.15
N GLU A 41 7.32 9.17 -1.88
CA GLU A 41 7.33 7.75 -2.21
C GLU A 41 6.05 7.39 -2.95
N ALA A 42 6.15 6.57 -3.99
CA ALA A 42 5.02 6.09 -4.75
C ALA A 42 5.22 4.65 -5.20
N GLU A 43 4.20 3.83 -5.02
CA GLU A 43 4.18 2.46 -5.51
C GLU A 43 2.93 2.23 -6.36
N VAL A 44 3.06 1.45 -7.42
CA VAL A 44 1.92 0.85 -8.12
C VAL A 44 2.18 -0.64 -8.33
N VAL A 45 1.14 -1.44 -8.11
CA VAL A 45 1.18 -2.90 -8.20
C VAL A 45 0.02 -3.41 -9.03
N ARG A 46 0.26 -4.50 -9.74
CA ARG A 46 -0.76 -5.30 -10.41
C ARG A 46 -0.47 -6.78 -10.20
N TYR A 47 -1.47 -7.49 -9.73
CA TYR A 47 -1.49 -8.94 -9.60
C TYR A 47 -2.65 -9.49 -10.42
N ASP A 48 -2.39 -10.57 -11.15
CA ASP A 48 -3.35 -11.33 -11.95
C ASP A 48 -3.13 -12.81 -11.60
N GLY A 49 -3.82 -13.29 -10.57
CA GLY A 49 -3.80 -14.68 -10.10
C GLY A 49 -2.55 -15.11 -9.31
N LEU A 50 -1.52 -14.26 -9.15
CA LEU A 50 -0.34 -14.52 -8.31
C LEU A 50 -0.24 -13.48 -7.19
N GLY A 51 -0.45 -13.89 -5.94
CA GLY A 51 -0.36 -12.99 -4.79
C GLY A 51 -1.58 -12.07 -4.65
N GLY A 52 -1.46 -11.06 -3.80
CA GLY A 52 -2.55 -10.15 -3.41
C GLY A 52 -2.92 -10.29 -1.93
N TYR A 53 -3.34 -9.19 -1.32
CA TYR A 53 -3.82 -9.20 0.06
C TYR A 53 -5.20 -9.86 0.12
N PRO A 54 -5.42 -10.90 0.94
CA PRO A 54 -6.76 -11.38 1.20
C PRO A 54 -7.51 -10.28 1.97
N THR A 55 -8.37 -9.54 1.28
CA THR A 55 -9.08 -8.40 1.87
C THR A 55 -10.38 -8.80 2.55
N VAL A 56 -10.88 -10.00 2.28
CA VAL A 56 -12.03 -10.61 2.95
C VAL A 56 -11.72 -12.08 3.25
N PRO A 57 -11.91 -12.55 4.50
CA PRO A 57 -11.80 -13.98 4.83
C PRO A 57 -12.68 -14.81 3.91
N GLY A 58 -12.07 -15.76 3.18
CA GLY A 58 -12.78 -16.62 2.23
C GLY A 58 -12.92 -16.06 0.81
N SER A 59 -12.46 -14.84 0.53
CA SER A 59 -12.38 -14.32 -0.84
C SER A 59 -11.09 -14.72 -1.54
N SER A 60 -11.18 -15.00 -2.84
CA SER A 60 -10.04 -15.17 -3.75
C SER A 60 -10.19 -14.17 -4.90
N TYR A 61 -9.95 -12.89 -4.62
CA TYR A 61 -9.86 -11.89 -5.68
C TYR A 61 -8.68 -12.24 -6.59
N GLN A 62 -8.94 -12.28 -7.89
CA GLN A 62 -7.96 -12.78 -8.84
C GLN A 62 -7.13 -11.67 -9.42
N THR A 63 -7.75 -10.51 -9.67
CA THR A 63 -7.03 -9.33 -10.13
C THR A 63 -7.03 -8.29 -9.02
N LEU A 64 -5.83 -7.85 -8.63
CA LEU A 64 -5.60 -6.72 -7.75
C LEU A 64 -4.76 -5.70 -8.48
N SER A 65 -5.22 -4.46 -8.58
CA SER A 65 -4.36 -3.35 -8.96
C SER A 65 -4.49 -2.23 -7.95
N GLY A 66 -3.38 -1.65 -7.54
CA GLY A 66 -3.40 -0.57 -6.56
C GLY A 66 -2.09 0.15 -6.50
N GLY A 67 -2.02 1.12 -5.62
CA GLY A 67 -0.82 1.89 -5.41
C GLY A 67 -1.02 2.92 -4.32
N PHE A 68 0.06 3.59 -3.96
CA PHE A 68 0.01 4.70 -3.03
C PHE A 68 0.95 5.82 -3.45
N LEU A 69 0.68 7.00 -2.90
CA LEU A 69 1.57 8.13 -2.85
C LEU A 69 1.72 8.54 -1.39
N LEU A 70 2.96 8.78 -0.97
CA LEU A 70 3.32 9.23 0.36
C LEU A 70 4.22 10.45 0.22
N ALA A 71 3.91 11.49 0.99
CA ALA A 71 4.77 12.65 1.11
C ALA A 71 5.04 12.90 2.59
N ALA A 72 6.29 13.17 2.94
CA ALA A 72 6.65 13.55 4.30
C ALA A 72 7.59 14.75 4.32
N TYR A 73 7.52 15.48 5.42
CA TYR A 73 8.43 16.57 5.72
C TYR A 73 8.93 16.45 7.15
N LEU A 74 10.24 16.29 7.28
CA LEU A 74 10.98 16.34 8.54
C LEU A 74 11.40 17.79 8.78
N PHE A 75 10.89 18.37 9.86
CA PHE A 75 11.26 19.70 10.29
C PHE A 75 12.70 19.72 10.82
N PRO A 76 13.40 20.86 10.68
CA PRO A 76 14.72 21.02 11.27
C PRO A 76 14.65 20.81 12.78
N GLU A 77 15.75 20.36 13.38
CA GLU A 77 15.85 20.23 14.83
C GLU A 77 15.61 21.58 15.49
N THR A 78 14.67 21.60 16.43
CA THR A 78 14.39 22.77 17.26
C THR A 78 15.23 22.70 18.54
N SER A 79 15.15 23.68 19.43
CA SER A 79 15.91 23.67 20.69
C SER A 79 15.51 22.57 21.70
N GLY A 80 14.75 21.56 21.27
CA GLY A 80 14.32 20.41 22.06
C GLY A 80 15.07 19.13 21.67
N PRO A 81 14.80 18.00 22.36
CA PRO A 81 15.57 16.75 22.22
C PRO A 81 15.25 15.94 20.94
N GLY A 82 14.62 16.56 19.94
CA GLY A 82 14.10 15.82 18.79
C GLY A 82 13.56 16.67 17.65
N GLN A 83 13.09 15.94 16.63
CA GLN A 83 12.57 16.48 15.38
C GLN A 83 11.13 16.07 15.16
N PHE A 84 10.35 16.98 14.58
CA PHE A 84 8.98 16.71 14.19
C PHE A 84 8.90 16.32 12.72
N GLU A 85 8.05 15.37 12.39
CA GLU A 85 7.75 14.98 11.01
C GLU A 85 6.24 14.91 10.80
N ILE A 86 5.78 15.46 9.68
CA ILE A 86 4.43 15.23 9.18
C ILE A 86 4.51 14.33 7.96
N LEU A 87 3.64 13.32 7.91
CA LEU A 87 3.55 12.39 6.80
C LEU A 87 2.10 12.23 6.38
N VAL A 88 1.86 12.27 5.08
CA VAL A 88 0.57 11.98 4.47
C VAL A 88 0.72 10.82 3.51
N LYS A 89 -0.26 9.91 3.50
CA LYS A 89 -0.31 8.78 2.58
C LYS A 89 -1.71 8.68 1.99
N TYR A 90 -1.77 8.52 0.67
CA TYR A 90 -2.98 8.25 -0.08
C TYR A 90 -2.80 6.96 -0.87
N GLY A 91 -3.70 6.00 -0.68
CA GLY A 91 -3.67 4.70 -1.34
C GLY A 91 -4.99 4.42 -2.06
N VAL A 92 -4.88 3.76 -3.21
CA VAL A 92 -6.03 3.24 -3.97
C VAL A 92 -5.78 1.78 -4.31
N ALA A 93 -6.81 0.96 -4.24
CA ALA A 93 -6.76 -0.41 -4.69
C ALA A 93 -8.11 -0.84 -5.27
N THR A 94 -8.08 -1.55 -6.38
CA THR A 94 -9.24 -2.14 -7.05
C THR A 94 -9.09 -3.65 -7.03
N PHE A 95 -10.17 -4.33 -6.68
CA PHE A 95 -10.27 -5.77 -6.53
C PHE A 95 -11.33 -6.29 -7.49
N SER A 96 -10.96 -7.27 -8.32
CA SER A 96 -11.88 -7.88 -9.29
C SER A 96 -11.91 -9.41 -9.22
N GLN A 97 -13.12 -9.98 -9.35
CA GLN A 97 -13.37 -11.43 -9.45
C GLN A 97 -13.68 -11.85 -10.88
N ASP A 98 -12.67 -11.86 -11.75
CA ASP A 98 -12.79 -12.21 -13.17
C ASP A 98 -13.24 -13.67 -13.46
N ARG A 99 -13.33 -14.58 -12.47
CA ARG A 99 -13.63 -16.02 -12.70
C ARG A 99 -14.75 -16.66 -11.88
N ASN A 100 -15.27 -16.05 -10.80
CA ASN A 100 -16.40 -16.60 -10.03
C ASN A 100 -17.01 -15.52 -9.12
N ALA A 101 -18.16 -14.96 -9.50
CA ALA A 101 -18.75 -13.80 -8.83
C ALA A 101 -19.53 -14.16 -7.54
N VAL A 102 -18.82 -14.60 -6.50
CA VAL A 102 -19.44 -14.74 -5.15
C VAL A 102 -19.51 -13.38 -4.46
N TYR A 103 -18.57 -12.48 -4.77
CA TYR A 103 -18.53 -11.12 -4.25
C TYR A 103 -18.39 -10.10 -5.40
N PRO A 104 -19.00 -8.91 -5.28
CA PRO A 104 -18.82 -7.87 -6.27
C PRO A 104 -17.39 -7.32 -6.25
N ASP A 105 -16.94 -6.83 -7.40
CA ASP A 105 -15.75 -6.01 -7.50
C ASP A 105 -15.88 -4.77 -6.61
N PHE A 106 -14.77 -4.35 -5.99
CA PHE A 106 -14.79 -3.18 -5.11
C PHE A 106 -13.47 -2.42 -5.17
N ASP A 107 -13.56 -1.14 -4.84
CA ASP A 107 -12.43 -0.24 -4.67
C ASP A 107 -12.27 0.08 -3.18
N GLN A 108 -11.01 0.17 -2.77
CA GLN A 108 -10.59 0.66 -1.46
C GLN A 108 -9.78 1.94 -1.65
N LYS A 109 -10.14 2.99 -0.91
CA LYS A 109 -9.37 4.23 -0.84
C LYS A 109 -8.93 4.44 0.59
N THR A 110 -7.64 4.70 0.80
CA THR A 110 -7.07 4.92 2.13
C THR A 110 -6.43 6.31 2.15
N SER A 111 -6.81 7.13 3.12
CA SER A 111 -6.15 8.41 3.39
C SER A 111 -5.61 8.39 4.82
N GLU A 112 -4.35 8.74 5.00
CA GLU A 112 -3.69 8.69 6.28
C GLU A 112 -2.83 9.94 6.51
N VAL A 113 -2.87 10.47 7.73
CA VAL A 113 -2.00 11.55 8.20
C VAL A 113 -1.35 11.12 9.50
N ASN A 114 -0.04 11.30 9.58
CA ASN A 114 0.79 10.95 10.71
C ASN A 114 1.55 12.19 11.21
N PHE A 115 1.62 12.30 12.52
CA PHE A 115 2.46 13.26 13.22
C PHE A 115 3.46 12.48 14.06
N ASN A 116 4.73 12.63 13.72
CA ASN A 116 5.83 11.90 14.31
C ASN A 116 6.73 12.85 15.09
N TYR A 117 7.16 12.42 16.26
CA TYR A 117 8.21 13.09 17.02
C TYR A 117 9.36 12.10 17.25
N ILE A 118 10.51 12.42 16.68
CA ILE A 118 11.71 11.59 16.65
C ILE A 118 12.67 12.14 17.72
N LEU A 119 12.92 11.35 18.76
CA LEU A 119 13.84 11.64 19.83
C LEU A 119 15.22 11.09 19.46
N ASN A 120 16.08 11.98 18.98
CA ASN A 120 17.40 11.62 18.46
C ASN A 120 18.29 10.94 19.52
N GLU A 121 18.21 11.38 20.78
CA GLU A 121 19.01 10.84 21.88
C GLU A 121 18.69 9.38 22.22
N PHE A 122 17.45 8.94 21.96
CA PHE A 122 16.95 7.63 22.38
C PHE A 122 16.62 6.70 21.21
N ASN A 123 16.89 7.13 19.96
CA ASN A 123 16.44 6.45 18.74
C ASN A 123 14.97 6.01 18.85
N ALA A 124 14.14 6.90 19.42
CA ALA A 124 12.74 6.63 19.71
C ALA A 124 11.85 7.51 18.86
N ARG A 125 10.70 6.98 18.45
CA ARG A 125 9.68 7.70 17.69
C ARG A 125 8.34 7.53 18.36
N VAL A 126 7.70 8.65 18.65
CA VAL A 126 6.30 8.71 19.04
C VAL A 126 5.50 9.11 17.81
N MET A 127 4.42 8.40 17.53
CA MET A 127 3.57 8.60 16.37
C MET A 127 2.13 8.78 16.82
N ILE A 128 1.42 9.72 16.21
CA ILE A 128 -0.04 9.80 16.25
C ILE A 128 -0.52 9.74 14.81
N PHE A 129 -1.48 8.86 14.51
CA PHE A 129 -2.01 8.69 13.16
C PHE A 129 -3.53 8.78 13.13
N PHE A 130 -4.03 9.29 12.01
CA PHE A 130 -5.44 9.30 11.64
C PHE A 130 -5.58 8.70 10.25
N LYS A 131 -6.47 7.72 10.11
CA LYS A 131 -6.68 6.99 8.87
C LYS A 131 -8.17 6.89 8.56
N ASN A 132 -8.53 7.19 7.32
CA ASN A 132 -9.85 6.90 6.76
C ASN A 132 -9.68 5.86 5.66
N THR A 133 -10.54 4.84 5.65
CA THR A 133 -10.58 3.84 4.60
C THR A 133 -12.01 3.71 4.09
N ASP A 134 -12.24 4.04 2.83
CA ASP A 134 -13.55 3.97 2.18
C ASP A 134 -13.59 2.75 1.25
N TYR A 135 -14.71 2.03 1.25
CA TYR A 135 -14.94 0.84 0.42
C TYR A 135 -16.19 1.03 -0.45
N THR A 136 -16.10 0.73 -1.74
CA THR A 136 -17.30 0.81 -2.60
C THR A 136 -18.29 -0.34 -2.37
N ALA A 137 -17.81 -1.48 -1.88
CA ALA A 137 -18.61 -2.64 -1.52
C ALA A 137 -17.90 -3.56 -0.51
N VAL A 138 -18.59 -4.62 -0.09
CA VAL A 138 -18.09 -5.77 0.71
C VAL A 138 -17.73 -5.44 2.17
N ARG A 139 -17.40 -4.19 2.50
CA ARG A 139 -17.15 -3.70 3.86
C ARG A 139 -17.75 -2.32 4.06
N MET A 140 -17.92 -1.93 5.32
CA MET A 140 -18.24 -0.56 5.69
C MET A 140 -16.95 0.28 5.75
N ASP A 141 -17.09 1.57 5.48
CA ASP A 141 -16.03 2.55 5.67
C ASP A 141 -15.54 2.55 7.13
N ASP A 142 -14.25 2.81 7.31
CA ASP A 142 -13.59 2.71 8.60
C ASP A 142 -12.70 3.93 8.87
N LYS A 143 -12.78 4.42 10.12
CA LYS A 143 -11.98 5.53 10.63
C LYS A 143 -11.20 5.06 11.83
N GLN A 144 -9.88 5.19 11.75
CA GLN A 144 -8.97 4.78 12.80
C GLN A 144 -8.15 5.98 13.25
N ALA A 145 -7.95 6.08 14.56
CA ALA A 145 -6.93 6.94 15.14
C ALA A 145 -6.13 6.10 16.12
N GLY A 146 -4.84 6.37 16.23
CA GLY A 146 -3.98 5.59 17.11
C GLY A 146 -2.71 6.31 17.47
N VAL A 147 -2.02 5.72 18.44
CA VAL A 147 -0.71 6.16 18.91
C VAL A 147 0.27 5.01 18.77
N GLY A 148 1.48 5.32 18.33
CA GLY A 148 2.58 4.38 18.19
C GLY A 148 3.77 4.85 18.99
N LEU A 149 4.46 3.90 19.61
CA LEU A 149 5.78 4.10 20.18
C LEU A 149 6.72 3.08 19.54
N GLN A 150 7.75 3.57 18.88
CA GLN A 150 8.82 2.76 18.33
C GLN A 150 10.10 3.14 19.07
N ILE A 151 10.79 2.14 19.60
CA ILE A 151 12.09 2.28 20.25
C ILE A 151 13.04 1.35 19.51
N GLN A 152 14.19 1.85 19.11
CA GLN A 152 15.24 1.05 18.51
C GLN A 152 16.44 0.99 19.46
N MET A 153 16.76 -0.23 19.91
CA MET A 153 17.90 -0.54 20.79
C MET A 153 19.11 -0.96 19.97
#